data_AF-A0A973Q872-F1
#
_entry.id   AF-A0A973Q872-F1
#
_cell.length_a   1.000
_cell.length_b   1.000
_cell.length_c   1.000
_cell.angle_alpha   90.00
_cell.angle_beta   90.00
_cell.angle_gamma   90.00
#
_symmetry.space_group_name_H-M   'P 1'
#
loop_
_entity.id
_entity.type
_entity.pdbx_description
1 polymer ?
#
loop_
_entity_poly.entity_id
_entity_poly.type
_entity_poly.pdbx_seq_one_letter_code
_entity_poly.pdbx_strand_id
1 'polypeptide(L)' 'CEVGASGARPLPVAPPDEHQAGLMLAVKAVERAAIEAAATGSSAAALRALALHPLVDSPAVAARILAAAGR' A
#
# COMPACT_ATOMS: atom_id res chain seq x y z
N CYS A 1 -11.01 -18.21 -0.85
CA CYS A 1 -11.26 -18.45 -2.30
C CYS A 1 -11.46 -19.93 -2.51
N GLU A 2 -12.26 -20.31 -3.50
CA GLU A 2 -12.29 -21.67 -4.03
C GLU A 2 -11.34 -21.73 -5.24
N VAL A 3 -10.48 -22.74 -5.30
CA VAL A 3 -9.48 -22.88 -6.38
C VAL A 3 -9.90 -24.04 -7.27
N GLY A 4 -10.06 -23.78 -8.57
CA GLY A 4 -10.43 -24.79 -9.56
C GLY A 4 -9.63 -24.64 -10.85
N ALA A 5 -10.02 -25.40 -11.89
CA ALA A 5 -9.32 -25.41 -13.18
C ALA A 5 -9.26 -24.03 -13.86
N SER A 6 -10.18 -23.12 -13.55
CA SER A 6 -10.22 -21.74 -14.05
C SER A 6 -9.50 -20.73 -13.15
N GLY A 7 -8.76 -21.19 -12.12
CA GLY A 7 -8.05 -20.35 -11.16
C GLY A 7 -8.83 -20.11 -9.86
N ALA A 8 -8.49 -19.02 -9.17
CA ALA A 8 -9.08 -18.66 -7.88
C ALA A 8 -10.39 -17.89 -8.06
N ARG A 9 -11.48 -18.39 -7.45
CA ARG A 9 -12.77 -17.69 -7.32
C ARG A 9 -12.91 -17.12 -5.91
N PRO A 10 -13.13 -15.81 -5.72
CA PRO A 10 -13.38 -15.25 -4.41
C PRO A 10 -14.68 -15.82 -3.82
N LEU A 11 -14.66 -16.07 -2.52
CA LEU A 11 -15.87 -16.42 -1.78
C LEU A 11 -16.50 -15.13 -1.23
N PRO A 12 -17.83 -15.08 -1.11
CA PRO A 12 -18.49 -13.92 -0.51
C PRO A 12 -18.01 -13.73 0.94
N VAL A 13 -17.82 -12.48 1.33
CA VAL A 13 -17.50 -12.06 2.70
C VAL A 13 -18.44 -10.93 3.08
N ALA A 14 -18.65 -10.72 4.39
CA ALA A 14 -19.36 -9.54 4.86
C ALA A 14 -18.60 -8.27 4.44
N PRO A 15 -19.30 -7.18 4.08
CA PRO A 15 -18.64 -5.91 3.86
C PRO A 15 -17.95 -5.45 5.15
N PRO A 16 -16.78 -4.78 5.04
CA PRO A 16 -16.13 -4.20 6.20
C PRO A 16 -17.00 -3.11 6.83
N ASP A 17 -16.93 -2.96 8.15
CA ASP A 17 -17.47 -1.78 8.81
C ASP A 17 -16.66 -0.50 8.43
N GLU A 18 -17.15 0.67 8.84
CA GLU A 18 -16.53 1.95 8.46
C GLU A 18 -15.08 2.08 8.95
N HIS A 19 -14.77 1.56 10.13
CA HIS A 19 -13.42 1.61 10.68
C HIS A 19 -12.46 0.71 9.89
N GLN A 20 -12.89 -0.53 9.63
CA GLN A 20 -12.16 -1.49 8.80
C GLN A 20 -11.93 -0.94 7.39
N ALA A 21 -12.97 -0.37 6.78
CA ALA A 21 -12.88 0.24 5.46
C ALA A 21 -11.88 1.41 5.43
N GLY A 22 -11.89 2.27 6.45
CA GLY A 22 -10.94 3.37 6.60
C GLY A 22 -9.48 2.88 6.64
N LEU A 23 -9.20 1.85 7.45
CA LEU A 23 -7.87 1.24 7.54
C LEU A 23 -7.44 0.61 6.20
N MET A 24 -8.34 -0.16 5.57
CA MET A 24 -8.08 -0.78 4.27
C MET A 24 -7.78 0.27 3.20
N LEU A 25 -8.52 1.38 3.16
CA LEU A 25 -8.32 2.45 2.20
C LEU A 25 -6.98 3.17 2.41
N ALA A 26 -6.58 3.40 3.66
CA ALA A 26 -5.28 3.98 3.98
C ALA A 26 -4.12 3.10 3.48
N VAL A 27 -4.15 1.80 3.79
CA VAL A 27 -3.14 0.85 3.29
C VAL A 27 -3.21 0.72 1.78
N LYS A 28 -4.41 0.75 1.18
CA LYS A 28 -4.54 0.66 -0.28
C LYS A 28 -3.95 1.87 -1.00
N ALA A 29 -3.99 3.06 -0.39
CA ALA A 29 -3.33 4.25 -0.94
C ALA A 29 -1.80 4.08 -0.96
N VAL A 30 -1.22 3.48 0.09
CA VAL A 30 0.21 3.15 0.17
C VAL A 30 0.60 2.17 -0.93
N GLU A 31 -0.15 1.08 -1.09
CA GLU A 31 0.12 0.08 -2.13
C GLU A 31 0.12 0.68 -3.53
N ARG A 32 -0.87 1.53 -3.85
CA ARG A 32 -0.95 2.19 -5.16
C ARG A 32 0.25 3.10 -5.42
N ALA A 33 0.66 3.89 -4.43
CA ALA A 33 1.84 4.73 -4.55
C ALA A 33 3.15 3.91 -4.69
N ALA A 34 3.25 2.78 -4.00
CA ALA A 34 4.39 1.87 -4.12
C ALA A 34 4.45 1.20 -5.50
N ILE A 35 3.32 0.75 -6.05
CA ILE A 35 3.22 0.21 -7.40
C ILE A 35 3.60 1.29 -8.43
N GLU A 36 3.11 2.51 -8.28
CA GLU A 36 3.48 3.63 -9.15
C GLU A 36 4.99 3.89 -9.11
N ALA A 37 5.59 3.93 -7.92
CA ALA A 37 7.02 4.10 -7.75
C ALA A 37 7.82 2.99 -8.45
N ALA A 38 7.41 1.73 -8.28
CA ALA A 38 8.07 0.59 -8.89
C ALA A 38 7.92 0.56 -10.43
N ALA A 39 6.74 0.90 -10.93
CA ALA A 39 6.45 0.89 -12.37
C ALA A 39 7.11 2.05 -13.13
N THR A 40 7.36 3.18 -12.45
CA THR A 40 7.81 4.43 -13.11
C THR A 40 9.20 4.90 -12.68
N GLY A 41 9.75 4.35 -11.59
CA GLY A 41 10.94 4.91 -10.94
C GLY A 41 10.70 6.23 -10.19
N SER A 42 9.44 6.62 -9.96
CA SER A 42 9.09 7.89 -9.32
C SER A 42 9.47 7.93 -7.84
N SER A 43 10.51 8.70 -7.52
CA SER A 43 10.92 8.98 -6.13
C SER A 43 9.83 9.70 -5.34
N ALA A 44 9.04 10.57 -5.98
CA ALA A 44 7.90 11.24 -5.33
C ALA A 44 6.79 10.26 -4.94
N ALA A 45 6.51 9.25 -5.79
CA ALA A 45 5.56 8.20 -5.46
C ALA A 45 6.09 7.30 -4.34
N ALA A 46 7.39 6.97 -4.34
CA ALA A 46 8.03 6.20 -3.27
C ALA A 46 7.94 6.94 -1.92
N LEU A 47 8.23 8.24 -1.92
CA LEU A 47 8.11 9.08 -0.72
C LEU A 47 6.66 9.12 -0.22
N ARG A 48 5.69 9.27 -1.12
CA ARG A 48 4.27 9.25 -0.77
C ARG A 48 3.86 7.90 -0.16
N ALA A 49 4.31 6.78 -0.71
CA ALA A 49 4.02 5.45 -0.16
C ALA A 49 4.54 5.32 1.28
N LEU A 50 5.79 5.71 1.51
CA LEU A 50 6.40 5.67 2.85
C LEU A 50 5.72 6.63 3.82
N ALA A 51 5.43 7.87 3.40
CA ALA A 51 4.84 8.89 4.27
C ALA A 51 3.39 8.59 4.68
N LEU A 52 2.64 7.85 3.85
CA LEU A 52 1.27 7.43 4.18
C LEU A 52 1.21 6.11 4.94
N HIS A 53 2.32 5.38 5.09
CA HIS A 53 2.30 4.07 5.71
C HIS A 53 2.03 4.18 7.22
N PRO A 54 1.05 3.44 7.78
CA PRO A 54 0.68 3.56 9.20
C PRO A 54 1.77 3.15 10.21
N LEU A 55 2.91 2.65 9.73
CA LEU A 55 4.06 2.24 10.54
C LEU A 55 5.24 3.22 10.40
N VAL A 56 5.07 4.29 9.62
CA VAL A 56 6.07 5.33 9.43
C VAL A 56 5.58 6.57 10.15
N ASP A 57 6.33 6.95 11.18
CA ASP A 57 5.95 7.97 12.16
C ASP A 57 5.71 9.36 11.56
N SER A 58 6.48 9.75 10.53
CA SER A 58 6.33 11.07 9.92
C SER A 58 6.90 11.16 8.51
N PRO A 59 6.53 12.18 7.71
CA PRO A 59 7.14 12.45 6.41
C PRO A 59 8.66 12.64 6.47
N ALA A 60 9.19 13.19 7.57
CA ALA A 60 10.62 13.32 7.77
C ALA A 60 11.31 11.96 7.97
N VAL A 61 10.68 11.01 8.68
CA VAL A 61 11.14 9.63 8.79
C VAL A 61 11.06 8.94 7.42
N ALA A 62 9.97 9.13 6.68
CA ALA A 62 9.79 8.57 5.33
C ALA A 62 10.91 8.99 4.37
N ALA A 63 11.27 10.29 4.35
CA ALA A 63 12.36 10.80 3.53
C ALA A 63 13.72 10.17 3.89
N ARG A 64 13.98 9.97 5.19
CA ARG A 64 15.21 9.30 5.66
C ARG A 64 15.25 7.83 5.26
N ILE A 65 14.13 7.12 5.36
CA ILE A 65 14.02 5.72 4.91
C ILE A 65 14.30 5.63 3.40
N LEU A 66 13.67 6.50 2.60
CA LEU A 66 13.85 6.49 1.15
C LEU A 66 15.31 6.76 0.75
N ALA A 67 15.94 7.77 1.36
CA ALA A 67 17.33 8.09 1.11
C ALA A 67 18.29 6.96 1.54
N ALA A 68 17.94 6.20 2.59
CA ALA A 68 18.74 5.06 3.04
C ALA A 68 18.59 3.83 2.14
N ALA A 69 17.41 3.61 1.56
CA ALA A 69 17.10 2.46 0.69
C ALA A 69 17.61 2.61 -0.75
N GLY A 70 17.88 3.85 -1.21
CA GLY A 70 18.45 4.13 -2.52
C GLY A 70 19.98 3.97 -2.61
N ARG A 71 20.61 3.43 -1.56
CA ARG A 71 22.05 3.08 -1.53
C ARG A 71 22.26 1.60 -1.73
#